data_AF-A0A222EQ27-F1
#
_entry.id   AF-A0A222EQ27-F1
#
_cell.length_a   1.000
_cell.length_b   1.000
_cell.length_c   1.000
_cell.angle_alpha   90.00
_cell.angle_beta   90.00
_cell.angle_gamma   90.00
#
_symmetry.space_group_name_H-M   'P 1'
#
loop_
_entity.id
_entity.type
_entity.pdbx_description
1 polymer ?
#
loop_
_entity_poly.entity_id
_entity_poly.type
_entity_poly.pdbx_seq_one_letter_code
_entity_poly.pdbx_strand_id
1 'polypeptide(L)'
;MKKIIISLLSTSLIISSSCITTSCSGDNLKYGPAITNSNITFNYLYVQSVNNENTYTDNNDLKVIEWINDTVKKIKLYNWEISLDVNMNPKDNILLLVYKFDRYSSEDYTNNNEKLMYFNIYLFFNLDGVWKNINNLLVSGIYQYIVLKVKTDEGGMK
;
A
#
# COMPACT_ATOMS: atom_id res chain seq x y z
N MET A 1 -33.99 -11.15 23.18
CA MET A 1 -32.65 -10.52 23.05
C MET A 1 -31.57 -11.59 23.12
N LYS A 2 -30.68 -11.64 22.12
CA LYS A 2 -29.25 -11.97 22.27
C LYS A 2 -28.57 -11.73 20.92
N LYS A 3 -27.96 -10.56 20.79
CA LYS A 3 -26.95 -10.24 19.78
C LYS A 3 -25.67 -10.94 20.21
N ILE A 4 -25.07 -11.75 19.33
CA ILE A 4 -23.66 -12.12 19.46
C ILE A 4 -23.00 -11.73 18.15
N ILE A 5 -22.15 -10.71 18.27
CA ILE A 5 -21.36 -10.09 17.24
C ILE A 5 -20.22 -11.05 16.89
N ILE A 6 -20.20 -11.55 15.66
CA ILE A 6 -19.04 -12.25 15.10
C ILE A 6 -18.10 -11.17 14.56
N SER A 7 -17.09 -10.80 15.35
CA SER A 7 -16.01 -9.90 14.91
C SER A 7 -14.72 -10.23 15.67
N LEU A 8 -14.19 -11.44 15.50
CA LEU A 8 -13.00 -11.90 16.23
C LEU A 8 -12.00 -12.72 15.40
N LEU A 9 -12.09 -12.71 14.06
CA LEU A 9 -11.19 -13.49 13.20
C LEU A 9 -10.15 -12.68 12.41
N SER A 10 -10.17 -11.35 12.46
CA SER A 10 -9.15 -10.53 11.79
C SER A 10 -8.00 -10.09 12.71
N THR A 11 -8.22 -9.95 14.01
CA THR A 11 -7.21 -9.43 14.95
C THR A 11 -6.29 -10.51 15.51
N SER A 12 -6.79 -11.73 15.74
CA SER A 12 -6.04 -12.85 16.31
C SER A 12 -5.00 -13.44 15.34
N LEU A 13 -5.25 -13.41 14.03
CA LEU A 13 -4.26 -13.80 13.01
C LEU A 13 -3.11 -12.78 12.88
N ILE A 14 -3.43 -11.49 13.07
CA ILE A 14 -2.43 -10.41 13.06
C ILE A 14 -1.52 -10.55 14.27
N ILE A 15 -2.10 -10.73 15.47
CA ILE A 15 -1.36 -10.89 16.72
C ILE A 15 -0.45 -12.14 16.67
N SER A 16 -0.92 -13.27 16.14
CA SER A 16 -0.12 -14.48 16.03
C SER A 16 1.04 -14.35 15.04
N SER A 17 0.87 -13.65 13.92
CA SER A 17 1.97 -13.37 12.99
C SER A 17 3.05 -12.47 13.62
N SER A 18 2.64 -11.41 14.34
CA SER A 18 3.57 -10.55 15.07
C SER A 18 4.26 -11.26 16.25
N CYS A 19 3.56 -12.19 16.93
CA CYS A 19 4.11 -13.03 18.01
C CYS A 19 5.06 -14.14 17.51
N ILE A 20 4.85 -14.66 16.29
CA ILE A 20 5.74 -15.68 15.69
C ILE A 20 7.00 -15.03 15.11
N THR A 21 6.91 -13.79 14.59
CA THR A 21 8.11 -13.04 14.17
C THR A 21 8.99 -12.57 15.34
N THR A 22 8.47 -12.57 16.57
CA THR A 22 9.19 -12.08 17.76
C THR A 22 10.05 -13.12 18.47
N SER A 23 9.99 -14.41 18.09
CA SER A 23 10.65 -15.49 18.84
C SER A 23 11.96 -16.01 18.25
N CYS A 24 12.47 -15.47 17.14
CA CYS A 24 13.71 -15.93 16.49
C CYS A 24 14.72 -14.79 16.27
N SER A 25 15.67 -14.68 17.22
CA SER A 25 16.94 -13.93 17.25
C SER A 25 17.47 -13.23 15.98
N GLY A 26 17.91 -11.97 16.14
CA GLY A 26 18.81 -11.22 15.24
C GLY A 26 18.52 -9.71 15.25
N ASP A 27 19.42 -8.87 14.71
CA ASP A 27 19.21 -7.42 14.46
C ASP A 27 17.86 -7.08 13.76
N ASN A 28 17.21 -8.12 13.22
CA ASN A 28 15.84 -8.19 12.73
C ASN A 28 14.73 -7.82 13.72
N LEU A 29 15.01 -7.77 15.04
CA LEU A 29 14.03 -7.36 16.05
C LEU A 29 13.58 -5.89 15.91
N LYS A 30 14.47 -4.99 15.45
CA LYS A 30 14.11 -3.58 15.22
C LYS A 30 13.20 -3.42 13.98
N TYR A 31 13.32 -4.32 13.01
CA TYR A 31 12.61 -4.22 11.72
C TYR A 31 11.30 -5.00 11.68
N GLY A 32 11.10 -6.00 12.54
CA GLY A 32 9.91 -6.86 12.55
C GLY A 32 8.58 -6.09 12.48
N PRO A 33 8.37 -5.07 13.34
CA PRO A 33 7.21 -4.21 13.26
C PRO A 33 7.10 -3.44 11.93
N ALA A 34 8.21 -2.87 11.44
CA ALA A 34 8.24 -2.11 10.18
C ALA A 34 7.88 -3.00 8.98
N ILE A 35 8.44 -4.21 8.91
CA ILE A 35 8.17 -5.21 7.87
C ILE A 35 6.70 -5.63 7.90
N THR A 36 6.19 -5.99 9.09
CA THR A 36 4.80 -6.44 9.26
C THR A 36 3.82 -5.35 8.84
N ASN A 37 4.02 -4.12 9.30
CA ASN A 37 3.17 -2.98 8.96
C ASN A 37 3.27 -2.61 7.47
N SER A 38 4.45 -2.77 6.85
CA SER A 38 4.62 -2.56 5.42
C SER A 38 3.86 -3.60 4.61
N ASN A 39 3.92 -4.88 4.99
CA ASN A 39 3.19 -5.95 4.34
C ASN A 39 1.67 -5.74 4.39
N ILE A 40 1.15 -5.30 5.55
CA ILE A 40 -0.26 -4.93 5.70
C ILE A 40 -0.61 -3.80 4.74
N THR A 41 0.22 -2.77 4.68
CA THR A 41 0.00 -1.58 3.83
C THR A 41 -0.01 -1.94 2.34
N PHE A 42 0.99 -2.67 1.86
CA PHE A 42 1.06 -3.12 0.46
C PHE A 42 -0.16 -3.96 0.06
N ASN A 43 -0.47 -5.00 0.83
CA ASN A 43 -1.60 -5.88 0.52
C ASN A 43 -2.93 -5.14 0.58
N TYR A 44 -3.14 -4.27 1.56
CA TYR A 44 -4.37 -3.49 1.65
C TYR A 44 -4.54 -2.56 0.44
N LEU A 45 -3.51 -1.79 0.11
CA LEU A 45 -3.54 -0.89 -1.05
C LEU A 45 -3.77 -1.63 -2.35
N TYR A 46 -3.08 -2.76 -2.54
CA TYR A 46 -3.30 -3.62 -3.70
C TYR A 46 -4.75 -4.07 -3.77
N VAL A 47 -5.29 -4.71 -2.72
CA VAL A 47 -6.67 -5.20 -2.66
C VAL A 47 -7.69 -4.09 -2.91
N GLN A 48 -7.48 -2.90 -2.35
CA GLN A 48 -8.37 -1.75 -2.61
C GLN A 48 -8.27 -1.28 -4.06
N SER A 49 -7.07 -1.32 -4.67
CA SER A 49 -6.86 -0.89 -6.05
C SER A 49 -7.54 -1.82 -7.07
N VAL A 50 -7.38 -3.15 -6.94
CA VAL A 50 -8.04 -4.12 -7.85
C VAL A 50 -9.56 -4.11 -7.72
N ASN A 51 -10.09 -3.79 -6.54
CA ASN A 51 -11.54 -3.67 -6.30
C ASN A 51 -12.08 -2.27 -6.64
N ASN A 52 -11.23 -1.35 -7.11
CA ASN A 52 -11.68 -0.02 -7.48
C ASN A 52 -12.41 -0.07 -8.83
N GLU A 53 -13.69 0.29 -8.83
CA GLU A 53 -14.52 0.34 -10.04
C GLU A 53 -14.47 1.69 -10.75
N ASN A 54 -13.92 2.73 -10.10
CA ASN A 54 -13.75 4.04 -10.72
C ASN A 54 -12.80 3.95 -11.90
N THR A 55 -13.12 4.73 -12.93
CA THR A 55 -12.28 4.88 -14.12
C THR A 55 -11.68 6.28 -14.13
N TYR A 56 -10.36 6.35 -14.28
CA TYR A 56 -9.57 7.58 -14.29
C TYR A 56 -9.18 7.97 -15.72
N THR A 57 -8.61 9.15 -15.91
CA THR A 57 -8.27 9.67 -17.26
C THR A 57 -6.77 9.69 -17.55
N ASP A 58 -5.92 9.95 -16.55
CA ASP A 58 -4.47 9.91 -16.67
C ASP A 58 -3.77 9.66 -15.31
N ASN A 59 -2.45 9.75 -15.26
CA ASN A 59 -1.64 9.53 -14.06
C ASN A 59 -1.53 10.73 -13.10
N ASN A 60 -2.04 11.89 -13.49
CA ASN A 60 -2.06 13.13 -12.70
C ASN A 60 -3.49 13.56 -12.33
N ASP A 61 -4.48 12.74 -12.66
CA ASP A 61 -5.87 12.93 -12.31
C ASP A 61 -5.98 13.14 -10.79
N LEU A 62 -6.47 14.30 -10.39
CA LEU A 62 -6.60 14.67 -8.97
C LEU A 62 -7.38 13.62 -8.18
N LYS A 63 -8.32 12.91 -8.83
CA LYS A 63 -9.08 11.83 -8.20
C LYS A 63 -8.24 10.61 -7.88
N VAL A 64 -7.17 10.34 -8.63
CA VAL A 64 -6.21 9.27 -8.30
C VAL A 64 -5.49 9.62 -7.01
N ILE A 65 -4.98 10.85 -6.92
CA ILE A 65 -4.26 11.35 -5.74
C ILE A 65 -5.19 11.37 -4.52
N GLU A 66 -6.41 11.88 -4.67
CA GLU A 66 -7.45 11.85 -3.63
C GLU A 66 -7.75 10.42 -3.17
N TRP A 67 -7.91 9.48 -4.11
CA TRP A 67 -8.17 8.09 -3.79
C TRP A 67 -7.02 7.45 -3.00
N ILE A 68 -5.76 7.68 -3.40
CA ILE A 68 -4.59 7.18 -2.67
C ILE A 68 -4.58 7.75 -1.24
N ASN A 69 -4.74 9.06 -1.11
CA ASN A 69 -4.76 9.75 0.19
C ASN A 69 -5.86 9.20 1.12
N ASP A 70 -7.07 9.05 0.60
CA ASP A 70 -8.21 8.57 1.38
C ASP A 70 -8.11 7.09 1.71
N THR A 71 -7.52 6.29 0.83
CA THR A 71 -7.28 4.87 1.08
C THR A 71 -6.22 4.68 2.16
N VAL A 72 -5.12 5.44 2.11
CA VAL A 72 -4.06 5.41 3.14
C VAL A 72 -4.60 5.78 4.52
N LYS A 73 -5.45 6.82 4.63
CA LYS A 73 -6.05 7.25 5.92
C LYS A 73 -6.91 6.17 6.58
N LYS A 74 -7.46 5.23 5.81
CA LYS A 74 -8.26 4.10 6.31
C LYS A 74 -7.41 2.98 6.89
N ILE A 75 -6.13 2.89 6.54
CA ILE A 75 -5.23 1.88 7.08
C ILE A 75 -4.96 2.21 8.55
N LYS A 76 -5.14 1.21 9.42
CA LYS A 76 -4.86 1.32 10.86
C LYS A 76 -3.77 0.33 11.23
N LEU A 77 -2.63 0.86 11.67
CA LEU A 77 -1.47 0.10 12.10
C LEU A 77 -1.28 0.29 13.60
N TYR A 78 -0.90 -0.76 14.33
CA TYR A 78 -0.71 -0.66 15.77
C TYR A 78 0.59 0.08 16.07
N ASN A 79 0.51 1.19 16.81
CA ASN A 79 1.64 2.06 17.17
C ASN A 79 2.45 2.58 15.97
N TRP A 80 1.88 2.61 14.76
CA TRP A 80 2.53 3.13 13.55
C TRP A 80 1.55 4.02 12.78
N GLU A 81 2.07 5.01 12.08
CA GLU A 81 1.31 5.87 11.18
C GLU A 81 1.91 5.84 9.77
N ILE A 82 1.07 6.08 8.76
CA ILE A 82 1.53 6.23 7.37
C ILE A 82 1.52 7.71 7.04
N SER A 83 2.67 8.22 6.57
CA SER A 83 2.80 9.58 6.07
C SER A 83 3.01 9.56 4.56
N LEU A 84 2.46 10.57 3.89
CA LEU A 84 2.70 10.86 2.47
C LEU A 84 3.57 12.12 2.29
N ASP A 85 3.99 12.76 3.38
CA ASP A 85 4.85 13.93 3.35
C ASP A 85 6.31 13.53 3.11
N VAL A 86 6.73 13.58 1.86
CA VAL A 86 8.09 13.22 1.42
C VAL A 86 9.18 14.16 1.95
N ASN A 87 8.81 15.35 2.46
CA ASN A 87 9.75 16.32 3.02
C ASN A 87 9.92 16.14 4.54
N MET A 88 9.20 15.20 5.16
CA MET A 88 9.30 14.89 6.58
C MET A 88 10.68 14.34 6.94
N ASN A 89 11.24 14.83 8.05
CA ASN A 89 12.44 14.25 8.67
C ASN A 89 12.15 12.83 9.19
N PRO A 90 13.11 11.88 9.09
CA PRO A 90 12.98 10.54 9.63
C PRO A 90 12.51 10.52 11.08
N LYS A 91 11.45 9.75 11.35
CA LYS A 91 10.83 9.62 12.66
C LYS A 91 10.42 8.18 12.92
N ASP A 92 10.61 7.73 14.15
CA ASP A 92 10.20 6.39 14.57
C ASP A 92 8.68 6.21 14.44
N ASN A 93 8.28 4.97 14.18
CA ASN A 93 6.88 4.56 14.04
C ASN A 93 6.12 5.25 12.90
N ILE A 94 6.82 5.87 11.94
CA ILE A 94 6.25 6.36 10.70
C ILE A 94 6.71 5.47 9.55
N LEU A 95 5.75 5.03 8.74
CA LEU A 95 6.00 4.54 7.39
C LEU A 95 5.79 5.70 6.42
N LEU A 96 6.86 6.17 5.79
CA LEU A 96 6.77 7.11 4.69
C LEU A 96 6.41 6.33 3.43
N LEU A 97 5.24 6.61 2.87
CA LEU A 97 4.78 6.02 1.62
C LEU A 97 5.06 6.98 0.47
N VAL A 98 5.77 6.47 -0.52
CA VAL A 98 6.00 7.13 -1.81
C VAL A 98 5.37 6.27 -2.89
N TYR A 99 4.53 6.86 -3.73
CA TYR A 99 3.99 6.21 -4.91
C TYR A 99 4.51 6.90 -6.16
N LYS A 100 4.77 6.12 -7.21
CA LYS A 100 5.26 6.63 -8.49
C LYS A 100 4.55 5.93 -9.63
N PHE A 101 4.02 6.68 -10.58
CA PHE A 101 3.50 6.11 -11.81
C PHE A 101 4.60 5.32 -12.53
N ASP A 102 4.25 4.12 -12.98
CA ASP A 102 5.16 3.22 -13.69
C ASP A 102 4.79 3.15 -15.17
N ARG A 103 3.62 2.60 -15.48
CA ARG A 103 3.20 2.31 -16.86
C ARG A 103 1.69 2.16 -17.00
N TYR A 104 1.25 2.19 -18.26
CA TYR A 104 -0.04 1.67 -18.67
C TYR A 104 0.10 0.22 -19.19
N SER A 105 -0.90 -0.63 -18.99
CA SER A 105 -1.03 -1.95 -19.65
C SER A 105 -2.43 -2.15 -20.22
N SER A 106 -2.52 -2.76 -21.39
CA SER A 106 -3.78 -3.16 -22.03
C SER A 106 -4.08 -4.65 -21.86
N GLU A 107 -3.22 -5.40 -21.15
CA GLU A 107 -3.19 -6.87 -21.19
C GLU A 107 -4.44 -7.55 -20.59
N ASP A 108 -5.23 -6.86 -19.76
CA ASP A 108 -6.35 -7.44 -19.02
C ASP A 108 -7.76 -7.01 -19.51
N TYR A 109 -7.86 -6.12 -20.51
CA TYR A 109 -9.15 -5.59 -20.96
C TYR A 109 -9.43 -5.85 -22.45
N THR A 110 -10.63 -6.37 -22.73
CA THR A 110 -11.11 -6.70 -24.08
C THR A 110 -11.56 -5.48 -24.88
N ASN A 111 -11.67 -4.31 -24.25
CA ASN A 111 -12.22 -3.10 -24.84
C ASN A 111 -11.08 -2.12 -25.16
N ASN A 112 -10.95 -1.69 -26.42
CA ASN A 112 -9.80 -0.91 -26.93
C ASN A 112 -9.57 0.45 -26.22
N ASN A 113 -10.53 0.91 -25.41
CA ASN A 113 -10.48 2.22 -24.75
C ASN A 113 -10.18 2.15 -23.25
N GLU A 114 -9.99 0.95 -22.70
CA GLU A 114 -9.70 0.74 -21.27
C GLU A 114 -8.28 0.18 -21.12
N LYS A 115 -7.50 0.81 -20.24
CA LYS A 115 -6.17 0.34 -19.86
C LYS A 115 -6.09 0.27 -18.33
N LEU A 116 -5.06 -0.39 -17.84
CA LEU A 116 -4.64 -0.40 -16.46
C LEU A 116 -3.49 0.56 -16.25
N MET A 117 -3.54 1.29 -15.16
CA MET A 117 -2.50 2.19 -14.70
C MET A 117 -1.81 1.59 -13.49
N TYR A 118 -0.50 1.38 -13.59
CA TYR A 118 0.31 0.82 -12.52
C TYR A 118 1.09 1.94 -11.83
N PHE A 119 1.00 1.99 -10.50
CA PHE A 119 1.90 2.81 -9.69
C PHE A 119 2.72 1.90 -8.78
N ASN A 120 4.04 2.06 -8.79
CA ASN A 120 4.92 1.44 -7.81
C ASN A 120 4.75 2.12 -6.46
N ILE A 121 4.71 1.31 -5.40
CA ILE A 121 4.65 1.77 -4.02
C ILE A 121 5.99 1.46 -3.35
N TYR A 122 6.52 2.44 -2.64
CA TYR A 122 7.73 2.33 -1.84
C TYR A 122 7.41 2.77 -0.42
N LEU A 123 7.80 1.96 0.55
CA LEU A 123 7.66 2.28 1.97
C LEU A 123 9.03 2.45 2.60
N PHE A 124 9.18 3.52 3.36
CA PHE A 124 10.41 3.84 4.07
C PHE A 124 10.12 3.91 5.56
N PHE A 125 11.09 3.50 6.36
CA PHE A 125 11.05 3.59 7.82
C PHE A 125 12.32 4.26 8.33
N ASN A 126 12.26 4.82 9.53
CA ASN A 126 13.43 5.43 10.16
C ASN A 126 14.39 4.35 10.68
N LEU A 127 15.65 4.43 10.26
CA LEU A 127 16.76 3.69 10.86
C LEU A 127 17.90 4.66 11.16
N ASP A 128 18.20 4.84 12.44
CA ASP A 128 19.28 5.69 12.93
C ASP A 128 19.26 7.11 12.33
N GLY A 129 18.04 7.67 12.18
CA GLY A 129 17.82 9.02 11.66
C GLY A 129 17.83 9.12 10.13
N VAL A 130 17.74 7.99 9.41
CA VAL A 130 17.75 7.95 7.94
C VAL A 130 16.57 7.13 7.43
N TRP A 131 15.88 7.62 6.39
CA TRP A 131 14.86 6.85 5.69
C TRP A 131 15.50 5.65 4.97
N LYS A 132 15.06 4.44 5.32
CA LYS A 132 15.47 3.19 4.66
C LYS A 132 14.29 2.56 3.96
N ASN A 133 14.49 2.18 2.71
CA ASN A 133 13.49 1.49 1.91
C ASN A 133 13.27 0.07 2.44
N ILE A 134 12.03 -0.28 2.75
CA ILE A 134 11.65 -1.59 3.29
C ILE A 134 11.67 -2.68 2.20
N ASN A 135 11.53 -2.33 0.92
CA ASN A 135 11.28 -3.30 -0.17
C ASN A 135 12.37 -4.38 -0.26
N ASN A 136 13.62 -4.06 0.11
CA ASN A 136 14.74 -5.01 0.13
C ASN A 136 14.68 -6.03 1.26
N LEU A 137 13.78 -5.83 2.24
CA LEU A 137 13.60 -6.67 3.42
C LEU A 137 12.31 -7.51 3.34
N LEU A 138 11.55 -7.37 2.26
CA LEU A 138 10.27 -8.05 2.09
C LEU A 138 10.40 -9.42 1.43
N VAL A 139 9.43 -10.29 1.72
CA VAL A 139 9.33 -11.61 1.11
C VAL A 139 8.93 -11.48 -0.36
N SER A 140 9.50 -12.32 -1.21
CA SER A 140 9.09 -12.47 -2.61
C SER A 140 7.59 -12.74 -2.73
N GLY A 141 6.92 -12.06 -3.68
CA GLY A 141 5.50 -12.26 -3.98
C GLY A 141 4.53 -11.24 -3.39
N ILE A 142 5.02 -10.24 -2.63
CA ILE A 142 4.20 -9.10 -2.21
C ILE A 142 4.07 -8.10 -3.37
N TYR A 143 2.83 -7.71 -3.67
CA TYR A 143 2.54 -6.69 -4.67
C TYR A 143 3.00 -5.32 -4.19
N GLN A 144 4.05 -4.79 -4.80
CA GLN A 144 4.58 -3.45 -4.53
C GLN A 144 4.03 -2.41 -5.51
N TYR A 145 2.78 -2.60 -5.93
CA TYR A 145 2.10 -1.70 -6.85
C TYR A 145 0.60 -1.62 -6.56
N ILE A 146 -0.02 -0.53 -7.00
CA ILE A 146 -1.47 -0.40 -7.13
C ILE A 146 -1.85 -0.40 -8.60
N VAL A 147 -3.06 -0.88 -8.90
CA VAL A 147 -3.60 -0.97 -10.26
C VAL A 147 -4.93 -0.24 -10.31
N LEU A 148 -5.07 0.73 -11.21
CA LEU A 148 -6.30 1.51 -11.38
C LEU A 148 -6.77 1.46 -12.83
N LYS A 149 -8.08 1.43 -13.04
CA LYS A 149 -8.67 1.44 -14.40
C LYS A 149 -8.58 2.85 -14.98
N VAL A 150 -8.13 2.97 -16.23
CA VAL A 150 -8.05 4.24 -16.93
C VAL A 150 -8.78 4.13 -18.27
N LYS A 151 -9.48 5.20 -18.66
CA LYS A 151 -10.01 5.37 -20.00
C LYS A 151 -9.04 6.23 -20.78
N THR A 152 -8.48 5.72 -21.86
CA THR A 152 -7.66 6.54 -22.75
C THR A 152 -8.56 7.17 -23.81
N ASP A 153 -8.49 8.49 -23.96
CA ASP A 153 -9.16 9.25 -25.04
C ASP A 153 -8.50 8.99 -26.41
N GLU A 154 -8.28 7.73 -26.77
CA GLU A 154 -7.95 7.33 -28.14
C GLU A 154 -9.21 7.45 -29.00
N GLY A 155 -9.56 8.71 -29.23
CA GLY A 155 -10.70 9.26 -29.96
C GLY A 155 -10.64 10.78 -30.05
N GLY A 156 -9.70 11.45 -29.36
CA GLY A 156 -9.48 12.88 -29.51
C GLY A 156 -8.04 13.26 -29.22
N MET A 157 -7.22 13.32 -30.28
CA MET A 157 -6.03 14.17 -30.26
C MET A 157 -6.40 15.57 -29.77
N LYS A 158 -5.69 16.08 -28.77
CA LYS A 158 -5.26 17.47 -28.72
C LYS A 158 -3.85 17.55 -28.16
#